data_AF-A0A9D8RBP7-F1
#
_entry.id   AF-A0A9D8RBP7-F1
#
_cell.length_a   1.000
_cell.length_b   1.000
_cell.length_c   1.000
_cell.angle_alpha   90.00
_cell.angle_beta   90.00
_cell.angle_gamma   90.00
#
_symmetry.space_group_name_H-M   'P 1'
#
loop_
_entity.id
_entity.type
_entity.pdbx_description
1 polymer ?
#
loop_
_entity_poly.entity_id
_entity_poly.type
_entity_poly.pdbx_seq_one_letter_code
_entity_poly.pdbx_strand_id
1 'polypeptide(L)'
;MAYFFSSESVSEGHPDKVADQISDALLDQFLAYDEKARCAIESFVTTGQVVIMGEVSSDVYIDLETIARKTINKIGYTKSEYKFDGDSCGVLSSIHEQSGDINRGVDKKQNDDSKTDDDQGAGDQGMMFGYAVNETENYMPVSLELAHRLVYELAQIRKEGKEMTYLRPDAKSQVTVEYSD
;
A
#
# COMPACT_ATOMS: atom_id res chain seq x y z
N MET A 1 -23.87 3.84 28.64
CA MET A 1 -22.87 3.81 29.75
C MET A 1 -21.55 4.12 29.11
N ALA A 2 -20.80 5.08 29.62
CA ALA A 2 -19.61 5.52 28.90
C ALA A 2 -18.57 4.39 28.76
N TYR A 3 -17.95 4.27 27.59
CA TYR A 3 -16.89 3.30 27.32
C TYR A 3 -15.72 3.95 26.56
N PHE A 4 -14.54 3.37 26.69
CA PHE A 4 -13.34 3.82 25.98
C PHE A 4 -13.04 2.91 24.79
N PHE A 5 -12.80 3.51 23.63
CA PHE A 5 -12.40 2.81 22.42
C PHE A 5 -11.12 3.41 21.87
N SER A 6 -10.21 2.57 21.36
CA SER A 6 -8.93 3.00 20.82
C SER A 6 -8.74 2.59 19.37
N SER A 7 -8.10 3.45 18.59
CA SER A 7 -7.62 3.16 17.24
C SER A 7 -6.21 3.73 17.06
N GLU A 8 -5.46 3.14 16.14
CA GLU A 8 -4.09 3.54 15.86
C GLU A 8 -3.86 3.72 14.36
N SER A 9 -2.76 4.39 14.03
CA SER A 9 -2.31 4.59 12.66
C SER A 9 -0.80 4.70 12.61
N VAL A 10 -0.24 4.51 11.42
CA VAL A 10 1.19 4.63 11.16
C VAL A 10 1.41 5.50 9.92
N SER A 11 2.51 6.24 9.93
CA SER A 11 2.88 7.11 8.81
C SER A 11 3.24 6.33 7.54
N GLU A 12 3.33 7.04 6.42
CA GLU A 12 3.90 6.54 5.16
C GLU A 12 5.34 6.02 5.28
N GLY A 13 6.07 6.39 6.35
CA GLY A 13 7.43 5.92 6.59
C GLY A 13 7.52 4.64 7.41
N HIS A 14 6.42 4.12 7.95
CA HIS A 14 6.43 2.83 8.64
C HIS A 14 6.82 1.71 7.67
N PRO A 15 7.72 0.76 8.03
CA PRO A 15 8.23 -0.24 7.08
C PRO A 15 7.13 -1.02 6.37
N ASP A 16 6.07 -1.42 7.07
CA ASP A 16 4.94 -2.11 6.44
C ASP A 16 4.23 -1.21 5.42
N LYS A 17 4.07 0.09 5.71
CA LYS A 17 3.49 1.06 4.76
C LYS A 17 4.44 1.44 3.63
N VAL A 18 5.75 1.35 3.83
CA VAL A 18 6.74 1.47 2.76
C VAL A 18 6.59 0.29 1.79
N ALA A 19 6.45 -0.93 2.30
CA ALA A 19 6.18 -2.11 1.49
C ALA A 19 4.87 -1.98 0.70
N ASP A 20 3.75 -1.62 1.36
CA ASP A 20 2.46 -1.37 0.70
C ASP A 20 2.62 -0.37 -0.46
N GLN A 21 3.26 0.78 -0.21
CA GLN A 21 3.46 1.82 -1.22
C GLN A 21 4.36 1.40 -2.38
N ILE A 22 5.36 0.52 -2.15
CA ILE A 22 6.19 -0.01 -3.24
C ILE A 22 5.34 -0.95 -4.10
N SER A 23 4.59 -1.87 -3.48
CA SER A 23 3.71 -2.80 -4.19
C SER A 23 2.66 -2.05 -5.03
N ASP A 24 1.98 -1.06 -4.45
CA ASP A 24 0.97 -0.26 -5.16
C ASP A 24 1.60 0.61 -6.26
N ALA A 25 2.79 1.19 -6.04
CA ALA A 25 3.48 1.97 -7.07
C ALA A 25 3.87 1.11 -8.29
N LEU A 26 4.16 -0.18 -8.09
CA LEU A 26 4.43 -1.12 -9.18
C LEU A 26 3.14 -1.53 -9.89
N LEU A 27 2.07 -1.81 -9.13
CA LEU A 27 0.73 -2.06 -9.67
C LEU A 27 0.28 -0.89 -10.58
N ASP A 28 0.39 0.35 -10.10
CA ASP A 28 0.05 1.55 -10.85
C ASP A 28 0.80 1.62 -12.19
N GLN A 29 2.07 1.20 -12.20
CA GLN A 29 2.89 1.25 -13.41
C GLN A 29 2.49 0.17 -14.41
N PHE A 30 2.18 -1.03 -13.97
CA PHE A 30 1.62 -2.05 -14.87
C PHE A 30 0.28 -1.61 -15.44
N LEU A 31 -0.65 -1.15 -14.60
CA LEU A 31 -1.98 -0.71 -15.04
C LEU A 31 -1.95 0.51 -15.95
N ALA A 32 -0.95 1.39 -15.81
CA ALA A 32 -0.81 2.58 -16.66
C ALA A 32 -0.44 2.25 -18.12
N TYR A 33 0.21 1.11 -18.37
CA TYR A 33 0.64 0.70 -19.71
C TYR A 33 -0.09 -0.54 -20.23
N ASP A 34 -0.74 -1.30 -19.34
CA ASP A 34 -1.54 -2.46 -19.65
C ASP A 34 -2.75 -2.52 -18.70
N GLU A 35 -3.89 -2.02 -19.17
CA GLU A 35 -5.15 -2.01 -18.41
C GLU A 35 -5.65 -3.43 -18.04
N LYS A 36 -5.10 -4.47 -18.67
CA LYS A 36 -5.45 -5.88 -18.40
C LYS A 36 -4.42 -6.58 -17.52
N ALA A 37 -3.38 -5.87 -17.07
CA ALA A 37 -2.34 -6.45 -16.24
C ALA A 37 -2.94 -7.05 -14.96
N ARG A 38 -2.44 -8.23 -14.58
CA ARG A 38 -2.77 -8.86 -13.29
C ARG A 38 -1.53 -8.87 -12.43
N CYS A 39 -1.64 -8.30 -11.24
CA CYS A 39 -0.52 -8.11 -10.34
C CYS A 39 -0.91 -8.58 -8.94
N ALA A 40 -0.12 -9.51 -8.40
CA ALA A 40 -0.05 -9.82 -6.98
C ALA A 40 1.40 -9.60 -6.55
N ILE A 41 1.74 -8.33 -6.29
CA ILE A 41 3.10 -7.89 -6.02
C ILE A 41 3.28 -7.69 -4.52
N GLU A 42 4.20 -8.45 -3.94
CA GLU A 42 4.54 -8.38 -2.53
C GLU A 42 5.90 -7.71 -2.35
N SER A 43 5.98 -6.83 -1.36
CA SER A 43 7.22 -6.12 -1.02
C SER A 43 7.62 -6.44 0.41
N PHE A 44 8.87 -6.82 0.61
CA PHE A 44 9.49 -6.94 1.93
C PHE A 44 10.62 -5.93 2.03
N VAL A 45 10.63 -5.16 3.12
CA VAL A 45 11.67 -4.17 3.39
C VAL A 45 12.39 -4.46 4.70
N THR A 46 13.70 -4.29 4.69
CA THR A 46 14.54 -4.38 5.89
C THR A 46 15.76 -3.47 5.75
N THR A 47 16.67 -3.51 6.72
CA THR A 47 17.89 -2.68 6.72
C THR A 47 18.64 -2.80 5.39
N GLY A 48 18.73 -1.70 4.65
CA GLY A 48 19.44 -1.61 3.38
C GLY A 48 18.89 -2.47 2.23
N GLN A 49 17.69 -3.05 2.33
CA GLN A 49 17.21 -4.02 1.34
C GLN A 49 15.70 -3.92 1.09
N VAL A 50 15.33 -4.04 -0.18
CA VAL A 50 13.98 -4.30 -0.67
C VAL A 50 13.99 -5.64 -1.40
N VAL A 51 12.99 -6.47 -1.15
CA VAL A 51 12.72 -7.70 -1.89
C VAL A 51 11.32 -7.60 -2.48
N ILE A 52 11.21 -7.67 -3.80
CA ILE A 52 9.95 -7.62 -4.55
C ILE A 52 9.69 -9.03 -5.08
N MET A 53 8.52 -9.59 -4.78
CA MET A 53 8.15 -10.95 -5.18
C MET A 53 6.69 -11.02 -5.62
N GLY A 54 6.27 -12.18 -6.11
CA GLY A 54 4.88 -12.45 -6.45
C GLY A 54 4.67 -12.67 -7.95
N GLU A 55 3.44 -12.43 -8.39
CA GLU A 55 2.94 -12.86 -9.70
C GLU A 55 2.50 -11.66 -10.52
N VAL A 56 3.04 -11.56 -11.74
CA VAL A 56 2.59 -10.55 -12.72
C VAL A 56 2.29 -11.23 -14.05
N SER A 57 1.12 -10.93 -14.61
CA SER A 57 0.75 -11.24 -15.99
C SER A 57 0.52 -9.92 -16.72
N SER A 58 1.47 -9.56 -17.59
CA SER A 58 1.42 -8.37 -18.44
C SER A 58 2.45 -8.52 -19.57
N ASP A 59 2.17 -7.91 -20.73
CA ASP A 59 3.12 -7.83 -21.86
C ASP A 59 4.10 -6.65 -21.72
N VAL A 60 3.96 -5.84 -20.67
CA VAL A 60 4.76 -4.63 -20.47
C VAL A 60 5.98 -4.91 -19.60
N TYR A 61 7.11 -4.32 -19.99
CA TYR A 61 8.30 -4.24 -19.15
C TYR A 61 8.24 -3.01 -18.23
N ILE A 62 8.35 -3.24 -16.92
CA ILE A 62 8.44 -2.20 -15.90
C ILE A 62 9.79 -2.32 -15.17
N ASP A 63 10.50 -1.20 -15.05
CA ASP A 63 11.74 -1.11 -14.26
C ASP A 63 11.40 -1.01 -12.76
N LEU A 64 11.28 -2.18 -12.14
CA LEU A 64 10.89 -2.34 -10.74
C LEU A 64 11.84 -1.62 -9.78
N GLU A 65 13.15 -1.67 -10.07
CA GLU A 65 14.18 -1.08 -9.22
C GLU A 65 14.04 0.44 -9.18
N THR A 66 13.97 1.07 -10.36
CA THR A 66 13.82 2.52 -10.45
C THR A 66 12.55 3.00 -9.74
N ILE A 67 11.44 2.27 -9.86
CA ILE A 67 10.18 2.65 -9.23
C ILE A 67 10.25 2.49 -7.71
N ALA A 68 10.76 1.36 -7.20
CA ALA A 68 10.95 1.17 -5.77
C ALA A 68 11.81 2.28 -5.15
N ARG A 69 12.95 2.61 -5.77
CA ARG A 69 13.84 3.69 -5.31
C ARG A 69 13.14 5.05 -5.29
N LYS A 70 12.40 5.39 -6.35
CA LYS A 70 11.62 6.64 -6.43
C LYS A 70 10.56 6.71 -5.33
N THR A 71 9.86 5.60 -5.07
CA THR A 71 8.86 5.52 -4.00
C THR A 71 9.49 5.75 -2.63
N ILE A 72 10.61 5.08 -2.33
CA ILE A 72 11.36 5.24 -1.07
C ILE A 72 11.84 6.69 -0.88
N ASN A 73 12.39 7.30 -1.93
CA ASN A 73 12.85 8.68 -1.91
C ASN A 73 11.69 9.67 -1.71
N LYS A 74 10.52 9.43 -2.32
CA LYS A 74 9.29 10.22 -2.14
C LYS A 74 8.78 10.16 -0.70
N ILE A 75 8.88 9.00 -0.05
CA ILE A 75 8.56 8.82 1.38
C ILE A 75 9.55 9.62 2.25
N GLY A 76 10.79 9.79 1.79
CA GLY A 76 11.81 10.63 2.45
C GLY A 76 12.95 9.85 3.11
N TYR A 77 13.08 8.57 2.78
CA TYR A 77 14.26 7.77 3.10
C TYR A 77 15.39 8.07 2.11
N THR A 78 16.09 9.19 2.34
CA THR A 78 17.10 9.77 1.42
C THR A 78 18.47 9.96 2.08
N LYS A 79 18.65 9.37 3.27
CA LYS A 79 19.89 9.51 4.04
C LYS A 79 20.30 8.18 4.63
N SER A 80 21.57 7.82 4.44
CA SER A 80 22.15 6.59 5.00
C SER A 80 22.05 6.50 6.53
N GLU A 81 21.99 7.63 7.25
CA GLU A 81 21.78 7.66 8.71
C GLU A 81 20.43 7.06 9.16
N TYR A 82 19.46 6.91 8.24
CA TYR A 82 18.19 6.26 8.50
C TYR A 82 18.28 4.73 8.39
N LYS A 83 19.45 4.19 8.00
CA LYS A 83 19.72 2.76 7.74
C LYS A 83 18.86 2.14 6.62
N PHE A 84 18.12 2.99 5.92
CA PHE A 84 17.32 2.70 4.75
C PHE A 84 17.28 3.96 3.91
N ASP A 85 17.69 3.86 2.65
CA ASP A 85 17.93 4.97 1.74
C ASP A 85 17.67 4.50 0.32
N GLY A 86 16.78 5.18 -0.40
CA GLY A 86 16.34 4.76 -1.73
C GLY A 86 17.47 4.79 -2.76
N ASP A 87 18.51 5.61 -2.56
CA ASP A 87 19.63 5.69 -3.50
C ASP A 87 20.64 4.55 -3.32
N SER A 88 20.71 3.95 -2.11
CA SER A 88 21.74 2.97 -1.77
C SER A 88 21.21 1.60 -1.32
N CYS A 89 19.90 1.44 -1.11
CA CYS A 89 19.34 0.13 -0.77
C CYS A 89 19.55 -0.88 -1.90
N GLY A 90 19.79 -2.14 -1.54
CA GLY A 90 19.69 -3.24 -2.49
C GLY A 90 18.24 -3.46 -2.88
N VAL A 91 17.99 -3.79 -4.15
CA VAL A 91 16.67 -4.22 -4.64
C VAL A 91 16.84 -5.59 -5.27
N LEU A 92 16.12 -6.57 -4.72
CA LEU A 92 16.05 -7.93 -5.26
C LEU A 92 14.64 -8.15 -5.80
N SER A 93 14.54 -8.72 -6.99
CA SER A 93 13.26 -9.10 -7.59
C SER A 93 13.22 -10.60 -7.85
N SER A 94 12.07 -11.20 -7.54
CA SER A 94 11.72 -12.58 -7.86
C SER A 94 10.26 -12.65 -8.30
N ILE A 95 9.86 -11.78 -9.23
CA ILE A 95 8.54 -11.85 -9.88
C ILE A 95 8.54 -12.98 -10.91
N HIS A 96 7.46 -13.75 -10.94
CA HIS A 96 7.19 -14.75 -11.97
C HIS A 96 5.81 -14.54 -12.59
N GLU A 97 5.53 -15.27 -13.67
CA GLU A 97 4.22 -15.26 -14.30
C GLU A 97 3.15 -15.88 -13.37
N GLN A 98 1.92 -15.40 -13.46
CA GLN A 98 0.78 -15.95 -12.74
C GLN A 98 0.49 -17.40 -13.16
N SER A 99 0.06 -18.24 -12.22
CA SER A 99 -0.27 -19.63 -12.51
C SER A 99 -1.41 -19.77 -13.54
N GLY A 100 -1.18 -20.57 -14.58
CA GLY A 100 -2.19 -20.90 -15.59
C GLY A 100 -3.44 -21.60 -15.02
N ASP A 101 -3.33 -22.28 -13.87
CA ASP A 101 -4.47 -22.92 -13.21
C ASP A 101 -5.37 -21.90 -12.52
N ILE A 102 -4.80 -20.84 -11.95
CA ILE A 102 -5.55 -19.71 -11.38
C ILE A 102 -6.24 -18.93 -12.50
N ASN A 103 -5.52 -18.64 -13.58
CA ASN A 103 -6.08 -17.94 -14.74
C ASN A 103 -7.33 -18.63 -15.29
N ARG A 104 -7.32 -19.97 -15.39
CA ARG A 104 -8.51 -20.72 -15.85
C ARG A 104 -9.74 -20.63 -14.95
N GLY A 105 -9.55 -20.38 -13.66
CA GLY A 105 -10.63 -20.24 -12.68
C GLY A 105 -11.22 -18.83 -12.64
N VAL A 106 -10.41 -17.83 -12.95
CA VAL A 106 -10.79 -16.40 -12.92
C VAL A 106 -11.26 -15.92 -14.29
N ASP A 107 -10.58 -16.34 -15.36
CA ASP A 107 -10.85 -15.89 -16.71
C ASP A 107 -12.24 -16.30 -17.17
N LYS A 108 -12.94 -15.31 -17.74
CA LYS A 108 -13.97 -15.59 -18.72
C LYS A 108 -13.31 -16.44 -19.80
N LYS A 109 -13.88 -17.60 -20.14
CA LYS A 109 -13.40 -18.35 -21.30
C LYS A 109 -13.40 -17.40 -22.49
N GLN A 110 -12.22 -17.05 -22.99
CA GLN A 110 -12.05 -16.13 -24.13
C GLN A 110 -12.75 -16.60 -25.42
N ASN A 111 -13.30 -17.82 -25.43
CA ASN A 111 -13.93 -18.47 -26.59
C ASN A 111 -15.46 -18.60 -26.45
N ASP A 112 -16.09 -17.82 -25.58
CA ASP A 112 -17.55 -17.80 -25.43
C ASP A 112 -18.04 -16.34 -25.48
N ASP A 113 -18.45 -15.91 -26.68
CA ASP A 113 -18.97 -14.56 -26.96
C ASP A 113 -20.25 -14.21 -26.17
N SER A 114 -20.82 -15.17 -25.45
CA SER A 114 -21.98 -14.94 -24.57
C SER A 114 -21.61 -14.40 -23.19
N LYS A 115 -20.32 -14.38 -22.81
CA LYS A 115 -19.86 -13.95 -21.48
C LYS A 115 -19.54 -12.44 -21.40
N THR A 116 -19.95 -11.83 -20.29
CA THR A 116 -19.79 -10.40 -19.96
C THR A 116 -18.82 -10.19 -18.79
N ASP A 117 -18.52 -8.94 -18.40
CA ASP A 117 -17.77 -8.61 -17.17
C ASP A 117 -18.35 -9.28 -15.91
N ASP A 118 -19.66 -9.49 -15.87
CA ASP A 118 -20.36 -10.12 -14.74
C ASP A 118 -20.07 -11.62 -14.59
N ASP A 119 -19.45 -12.26 -15.60
CA ASP A 119 -19.11 -13.69 -15.59
C ASP A 119 -17.70 -13.99 -15.04
N GLN A 120 -16.97 -12.97 -14.61
CA GLN A 120 -15.63 -13.14 -14.02
C GLN A 120 -15.74 -13.71 -12.60
N GLY A 121 -15.01 -14.79 -12.35
CA GLY A 121 -14.92 -15.41 -11.02
C GLY A 121 -14.06 -14.59 -10.05
N ALA A 122 -14.26 -14.78 -8.76
CA ALA A 122 -13.35 -14.24 -7.74
C ALA A 122 -11.95 -14.87 -7.89
N GLY A 123 -10.91 -14.06 -7.66
CA GLY A 123 -9.51 -14.51 -7.72
C GLY A 123 -9.15 -15.52 -6.64
N ASP A 124 -9.82 -15.42 -5.49
CA ASP A 124 -9.69 -16.33 -4.36
C ASP A 124 -10.99 -16.32 -3.54
N GLN A 125 -11.15 -17.29 -2.63
CA GLN A 125 -12.21 -17.28 -1.63
C GLN A 125 -11.96 -16.18 -0.58
N GLY A 126 -13.02 -15.55 -0.08
CA GLY A 126 -12.87 -14.50 0.93
C GLY A 126 -14.17 -14.01 1.52
N MET A 127 -14.05 -13.17 2.55
CA MET A 127 -15.14 -12.44 3.19
C MET A 127 -14.77 -10.96 3.27
N MET A 128 -15.75 -10.08 3.02
CA MET A 128 -15.55 -8.64 3.03
C MET A 128 -16.55 -7.99 3.99
N PHE A 129 -16.08 -7.01 4.75
CA PHE A 129 -16.92 -6.20 5.64
C PHE A 129 -16.85 -4.74 5.20
N GLY A 130 -18.01 -4.10 5.04
CA GLY A 130 -18.13 -2.65 4.87
C GLY A 130 -18.68 -2.02 6.14
N TYR A 131 -18.18 -0.84 6.51
CA TYR A 131 -18.63 -0.10 7.68
C TYR A 131 -18.73 1.40 7.37
N ALA A 132 -19.72 2.07 7.97
CA ALA A 132 -19.90 3.51 7.91
C ALA A 132 -20.61 3.98 9.18
N VAL A 133 -20.22 5.15 9.70
CA VAL A 133 -20.83 5.76 10.90
C VAL A 133 -20.82 7.28 10.76
N ASN A 134 -21.85 7.98 11.26
CA ASN A 134 -22.00 9.43 11.11
C ASN A 134 -21.24 10.27 12.16
N GLU A 135 -20.17 9.73 12.75
CA GLU A 135 -19.33 10.43 13.74
C GLU A 135 -18.46 11.52 13.10
N THR A 136 -18.14 11.37 11.81
CA THR A 136 -17.30 12.31 11.03
C THR A 136 -17.94 12.59 9.66
N GLU A 137 -17.49 13.65 8.98
CA GLU A 137 -18.00 14.04 7.66
C GLU A 137 -17.70 13.04 6.55
N ASN A 138 -16.65 12.22 6.71
CA ASN A 138 -16.27 11.15 5.78
C ASN A 138 -16.83 9.78 6.16
N TYR A 139 -17.79 9.74 7.10
CA TYR A 139 -18.46 8.53 7.58
C TYR A 139 -17.55 7.45 8.20
N MET A 140 -16.41 7.86 8.76
CA MET A 140 -15.43 7.00 9.44
C MET A 140 -15.57 7.10 10.97
N PRO A 141 -15.17 6.08 11.74
CA PRO A 141 -15.10 6.19 13.20
C PRO A 141 -14.16 7.33 13.62
N VAL A 142 -14.58 8.18 14.57
CA VAL A 142 -13.79 9.37 14.94
C VAL A 142 -12.42 9.00 15.52
N SER A 143 -12.33 7.89 16.27
CA SER A 143 -11.07 7.38 16.82
C SER A 143 -10.04 7.03 15.74
N LEU A 144 -10.49 6.42 14.63
CA LEU A 144 -9.63 6.04 13.50
C LEU A 144 -9.26 7.25 12.65
N GLU A 145 -10.23 8.13 12.35
CA GLU A 145 -10.01 9.35 11.59
C GLU A 145 -8.95 10.24 12.26
N LEU A 146 -9.05 10.45 13.59
CA LEU A 146 -8.07 11.24 14.33
C LEU A 146 -6.67 10.60 14.31
N ALA A 147 -6.58 9.27 14.45
CA ALA A 147 -5.30 8.57 14.36
C ALA A 147 -4.65 8.78 12.98
N HIS A 148 -5.40 8.59 11.89
CA HIS A 148 -4.88 8.85 10.53
C HIS A 148 -4.45 10.31 10.34
N ARG A 149 -5.27 11.27 10.77
CA ARG A 149 -4.95 12.70 10.63
C ARG A 149 -3.67 13.08 11.37
N LEU A 150 -3.40 12.54 12.56
CA LEU A 150 -2.18 12.83 13.31
C LEU A 150 -0.91 12.45 12.53
N VAL A 151 -0.83 11.23 12.00
CA VAL A 151 0.35 10.79 11.23
C VAL A 151 0.42 11.44 9.84
N TYR A 152 -0.73 11.77 9.24
CA TYR A 152 -0.79 12.51 7.98
C TYR A 152 -0.21 13.93 8.12
N GLU A 153 -0.69 14.69 9.11
CA GLU A 153 -0.19 16.04 9.38
C GLU A 153 1.28 16.02 9.76
N LEU A 154 1.73 15.05 10.57
CA LEU A 154 3.15 14.90 10.91
C LEU A 154 4.01 14.65 9.66
N ALA A 155 3.52 13.88 8.69
CA ALA A 155 4.21 13.67 7.43
C ALA A 155 4.26 14.96 6.58
N GLN A 156 3.19 15.77 6.57
CA GLN A 156 3.18 17.07 5.87
C GLN A 156 4.18 18.04 6.50
N ILE A 157 4.18 18.19 7.83
CA ILE A 157 5.13 19.04 8.57
C ILE A 157 6.57 18.63 8.25
N ARG A 158 6.86 17.32 8.30
CA ARG A 158 8.18 16.79 7.96
C ARG A 158 8.58 17.12 6.52
N LYS A 159 7.68 16.94 5.55
CA LYS A 159 7.95 17.19 4.12
C LYS A 159 8.11 18.67 3.80
N GLU A 160 7.40 19.54 4.52
CA GLU A 160 7.53 20.99 4.39
C GLU A 160 8.93 21.47 4.78
N GLY A 161 9.54 20.83 5.79
CA GLY A 161 10.93 21.10 6.20
C GLY A 161 11.15 22.48 6.83
N LYS A 162 10.08 23.15 7.28
CA LYS A 162 10.13 24.46 7.96
C LYS A 162 10.03 24.34 9.47
N GLU A 163 9.03 23.59 9.94
CA GLU A 163 8.80 23.28 11.34
C GLU A 163 9.28 21.85 11.65
N MET A 164 9.67 21.60 12.90
CA MET A 164 10.10 20.26 13.37
C MET A 164 11.09 19.55 12.42
N THR A 165 12.13 20.27 11.97
CA THR A 165 13.10 19.81 10.97
C THR A 165 13.95 18.59 11.37
N TYR A 166 13.77 18.11 12.61
CA TYR A 166 14.38 16.90 13.15
C TYR A 166 13.56 15.63 12.88
N LEU A 167 12.34 15.74 12.36
CA LEU A 167 11.48 14.59 12.09
C LEU A 167 12.07 13.67 11.01
N ARG A 168 11.88 12.37 11.21
CA ARG A 168 12.22 11.30 10.27
C ARG A 168 10.94 10.64 9.74
N PRO A 169 11.01 9.82 8.67
CA PRO A 169 9.80 9.30 8.01
C PRO A 169 8.89 8.43 8.88
N ASP A 170 9.42 7.58 9.75
CA ASP A 170 8.62 6.65 10.57
C ASP A 170 8.00 7.34 11.79
N ALA A 171 6.69 7.12 11.97
CA ALA A 171 5.88 7.60 13.08
C ALA A 171 4.62 6.75 13.26
N LYS A 172 4.08 6.76 14.48
CA LYS A 172 2.86 6.07 14.89
C LYS A 172 1.98 7.00 15.73
N SER A 173 0.68 6.79 15.70
CA SER A 173 -0.30 7.49 16.54
C SER A 173 -1.31 6.52 17.11
N GLN A 174 -1.82 6.79 18.30
CA GLN A 174 -2.94 6.08 18.90
C GLN A 174 -3.86 7.09 19.58
N VAL A 175 -5.16 6.93 19.39
CA VAL A 175 -6.21 7.80 19.96
C VAL A 175 -7.19 6.93 20.73
N THR A 176 -7.45 7.31 21.98
CA THR A 176 -8.50 6.71 22.82
C THR A 176 -9.61 7.74 23.01
N VAL A 177 -10.85 7.37 22.67
CA VAL A 177 -12.05 8.21 22.76
C VAL A 177 -12.99 7.63 23.79
N GLU A 178 -13.57 8.49 24.63
CA GLU A 178 -14.70 8.16 25.50
C GLU A 178 -16.00 8.36 24.73
N TYR A 179 -16.77 7.29 24.57
CA TYR A 179 -18.10 7.30 23.97
C TYR A 179 -19.15 7.30 25.09
N SER A 180 -20.22 8.09 24.95
CA SER A 180 -21.28 8.21 25.98
C SER A 180 -22.43 7.19 25.84
N ASP A 181 -22.47 6.46 24.72
CA ASP A 181 -23.70 6.05 24.01
C ASP A 181 -24.54 7.24 23.53
#